data_AF-A0A3E2YMQ7-F1
#
_entry.id   AF-A0A3E2YMQ7-F1
#
_cell.length_a   1.000
_cell.length_b   1.000
_cell.length_c   1.000
_cell.angle_alpha   90.00
_cell.angle_beta   90.00
_cell.angle_gamma   90.00
#
_symmetry.space_group_name_H-M   'P 1'
#
loop_
_entity.id
_entity.type
_entity.pdbx_description
1 polymer ?
#
loop_
_entity_poly.entity_id
_entity_poly.type
_entity_poly.pdbx_seq_one_letter_code
_entity_poly.pdbx_strand_id
1 'polypeptide(L)'
;MRRTIHTLGRRWPTLLAIASTVLTLGGGDRAGQVTGLGETLLLLPLVYLVVARAGRRGISWPVLVACVLLIGGLRLVELPATAVVVPIALGALVWSAIAGHALRPGMIRIQALGMLAFGALALLGLAVDPDVGCYLVAAGWFFHGIWDFVHLKLDKVVSRSYAEWCGMFDVLIAVQLVVLA
;
A
#
# COMPACT_ATOMS: atom_id res chain seq x y z
N MET A 1 32.10 7.78 13.57
CA MET A 1 31.70 7.43 12.18
C MET A 1 31.26 5.98 12.00
N ARG A 2 32.06 4.94 12.32
CA ARG A 2 31.68 3.52 12.08
C ARG A 2 30.34 3.08 12.73
N ARG A 3 30.05 3.55 13.95
CA ARG A 3 28.79 3.21 14.67
C ARG A 3 27.55 3.81 13.99
N THR A 4 27.67 5.04 13.49
CA THR A 4 26.62 5.77 12.75
C THR A 4 26.29 5.08 11.43
N ILE A 5 27.32 4.64 10.69
CA ILE A 5 27.16 3.91 9.42
C ILE A 5 26.46 2.57 9.63
N HIS A 6 26.76 1.84 10.72
CA HIS A 6 26.06 0.60 11.05
C HIS A 6 24.60 0.81 11.45
N THR A 7 24.27 1.90 12.16
CA THR A 7 22.88 2.23 12.50
C THR A 7 22.07 2.72 11.30
N LEU A 8 22.67 3.50 10.39
CA LEU A 8 22.03 3.89 9.13
C LEU A 8 21.80 2.68 8.22
N GLY A 9 22.78 1.77 8.11
CA GLY A 9 22.64 0.52 7.36
C GLY A 9 21.51 -0.36 7.87
N ARG A 10 21.13 -0.25 9.15
CA ARG A 10 20.02 -1.01 9.76
C ARG A 10 18.65 -0.31 9.63
N ARG A 11 18.62 0.96 9.24
CA ARG A 11 17.40 1.80 9.10
C ARG A 11 17.16 2.26 7.66
N TRP A 12 17.83 1.63 6.69
CA TRP A 12 17.64 1.93 5.27
C TRP A 12 16.17 1.91 4.82
N PRO A 13 15.25 1.04 5.34
CA PRO A 13 13.86 1.07 4.89
C PRO A 13 13.14 2.34 5.35
N THR A 14 13.40 2.79 6.58
CA THR A 14 12.87 4.07 7.10
C THR A 14 13.40 5.26 6.30
N LEU A 15 14.71 5.27 5.99
CA LEU A 15 15.31 6.35 5.19
C LEU A 15 14.76 6.37 3.77
N LEU A 16 14.57 5.20 3.17
CA LEU A 16 13.94 5.07 1.86
C LEU A 16 12.49 5.55 1.90
N ALA A 17 11.74 5.28 2.97
CA ALA A 17 10.36 5.75 3.12
C ALA A 17 10.29 7.29 3.15
N ILE A 18 11.16 7.92 3.95
CA ILE A 18 11.26 9.39 4.00
C ILE A 18 11.63 9.95 2.63
N ALA A 19 12.63 9.37 1.95
CA ALA A 19 13.03 9.80 0.62
C ALA A 19 11.88 9.64 -0.39
N SER A 20 11.15 8.53 -0.37
CA SER A 20 9.98 8.29 -1.21
C SER A 20 8.88 9.31 -0.96
N THR A 21 8.58 9.66 0.30
CA THR A 21 7.59 10.70 0.61
C THR A 21 8.02 12.08 0.12
N VAL A 22 9.30 12.43 0.22
CA VAL A 22 9.78 13.72 -0.32
C VAL A 22 9.53 13.82 -1.83
N LEU A 23 9.64 12.70 -2.57
CA LEU A 23 9.35 12.66 -4.00
C LEU A 23 7.85 12.81 -4.33
N THR A 24 6.95 12.63 -3.36
CA THR A 24 5.51 12.84 -3.54
C THR A 24 5.07 14.26 -3.16
N LEU A 25 5.95 15.08 -2.60
CA LEU A 25 5.65 16.47 -2.27
C LEU A 25 5.54 17.33 -3.56
N GLY A 26 4.52 18.19 -3.62
CA GLY A 26 4.31 19.12 -4.74
C GLY A 26 3.55 18.54 -5.94
N GLY A 27 2.92 17.36 -5.77
CA GLY A 27 2.15 16.71 -6.83
C GLY A 27 0.75 17.27 -7.02
N GLY A 28 0.62 18.37 -7.78
CA GLY A 28 -0.68 18.85 -8.28
C GLY A 28 -1.63 19.42 -7.22
N ASP A 29 -2.86 19.73 -7.65
CA ASP A 29 -3.93 20.19 -6.77
C ASP A 29 -4.49 19.06 -5.89
N ARG A 30 -5.36 19.42 -4.94
CA ARG A 30 -5.97 18.48 -3.99
C ARG A 30 -6.60 17.28 -4.69
N ALA A 31 -7.38 17.53 -5.76
CA ALA A 31 -8.07 16.48 -6.51
C ALA A 31 -7.09 15.51 -7.17
N GLY A 32 -6.00 16.02 -7.75
CA GLY A 32 -4.92 15.20 -8.31
C GLY A 32 -4.21 14.35 -7.25
N GLN A 33 -3.94 14.90 -6.06
CA GLN A 33 -3.35 14.16 -4.94
C GLN A 33 -4.28 13.05 -4.45
N VAL A 34 -5.57 13.35 -4.22
CA VAL A 34 -6.58 12.37 -3.80
C VAL A 34 -6.69 11.24 -4.82
N THR A 35 -6.72 11.59 -6.12
CA THR A 35 -6.80 10.60 -7.19
C THR A 35 -5.57 9.69 -7.20
N GLY A 36 -4.36 10.27 -7.28
CA GLY A 36 -3.13 9.50 -7.40
C GLY A 36 -2.82 8.64 -6.17
N LEU A 37 -3.03 9.19 -4.97
CA LEU A 37 -2.77 8.48 -3.72
C LEU A 37 -3.90 7.51 -3.36
N GLY A 38 -5.16 7.78 -3.74
CA GLY A 38 -6.27 6.85 -3.60
C GLY A 38 -6.10 5.62 -4.51
N GLU A 39 -5.66 5.83 -5.75
CA GLU A 39 -5.30 4.73 -6.66
C GLU A 39 -4.13 3.89 -6.14
N THR A 40 -3.11 4.54 -5.58
CA THR A 40 -1.94 3.85 -5.01
C THR A 40 -2.31 3.05 -3.75
N LEU A 41 -3.22 3.58 -2.92
CA LEU A 41 -3.75 2.90 -1.73
C LEU A 41 -4.37 1.53 -2.08
N LEU A 42 -4.96 1.35 -3.26
CA LEU A 42 -5.51 0.05 -3.68
C LEU A 42 -4.44 -1.03 -3.84
N LEU A 43 -3.20 -0.66 -4.14
CA LEU A 43 -2.11 -1.62 -4.37
C LEU A 43 -1.49 -2.13 -3.09
N LEU A 44 -1.52 -1.34 -2.01
CA LEU A 44 -0.91 -1.71 -0.73
C LEU A 44 -1.50 -3.02 -0.17
N PRO A 45 -2.84 -3.15 0.01
CA PRO A 45 -3.40 -4.40 0.48
C PRO A 45 -3.34 -5.52 -0.57
N LEU A 46 -3.26 -5.18 -1.86
CA LEU A 46 -3.08 -6.17 -2.93
C LEU A 46 -1.71 -6.85 -2.82
N VAL A 47 -0.65 -6.10 -2.51
CA VAL A 47 0.69 -6.67 -2.25
C VAL A 47 0.61 -7.68 -1.11
N TYR A 48 -0.06 -7.33 -0.01
CA TYR A 48 -0.27 -8.22 1.12
C TYR A 48 -1.02 -9.51 0.74
N LEU A 49 -2.11 -9.38 -0.02
CA LEU A 49 -2.90 -10.54 -0.48
C LEU A 49 -2.08 -11.46 -1.39
N VAL A 50 -1.33 -10.89 -2.35
CA VAL A 50 -0.46 -11.63 -3.28
C VAL A 50 0.67 -12.34 -2.52
N VAL A 51 1.36 -11.64 -1.61
CA VAL A 51 2.46 -12.22 -0.84
C VAL A 51 1.95 -13.31 0.11
N ALA A 52 0.81 -13.09 0.77
CA ALA A 52 0.19 -14.10 1.63
C ALA A 52 -0.20 -15.35 0.83
N ARG A 53 -0.74 -15.17 -0.37
CA ARG A 53 -1.10 -16.27 -1.26
C ARG A 53 0.12 -17.04 -1.76
N ALA A 54 1.19 -16.35 -2.12
CA ALA A 54 2.44 -16.96 -2.56
C ALA A 54 3.18 -17.70 -1.43
N GLY A 55 2.88 -17.36 -0.16
CA GLY A 55 3.54 -17.96 1.01
C GLY A 55 5.03 -17.62 1.14
N ARG A 56 5.53 -16.65 0.36
CA ARG A 56 6.95 -16.29 0.27
C ARG A 56 7.16 -14.82 0.59
N ARG A 57 7.38 -14.50 1.87
CA ARG A 57 7.65 -13.13 2.34
C ARG A 57 8.77 -12.39 1.59
N GLY A 58 9.72 -13.11 0.99
CA GLY A 58 10.82 -12.53 0.22
C GLY A 58 10.39 -11.83 -1.08
N ILE A 59 9.16 -12.07 -1.57
CA ILE A 59 8.70 -11.45 -2.82
C ILE A 59 8.08 -10.07 -2.62
N SER A 60 7.98 -9.55 -1.39
CA SER A 60 7.34 -8.25 -1.12
C SER A 60 7.92 -7.10 -1.96
N TRP A 61 9.25 -6.99 -2.04
CA TRP A 61 9.92 -5.95 -2.84
C TRP A 61 9.72 -6.15 -4.36
N PRO A 62 9.91 -7.34 -4.94
CA PRO A 62 9.54 -7.59 -6.34
C PRO A 62 8.09 -7.23 -6.67
N VAL A 63 7.15 -7.58 -5.79
CA VAL A 63 5.72 -7.26 -5.99
C VAL A 63 5.50 -5.75 -5.93
N LEU A 64 6.14 -5.03 -4.99
CA LEU A 64 6.10 -3.57 -4.94
C LEU A 64 6.64 -2.94 -6.23
N VAL A 65 7.79 -3.40 -6.73
CA VAL A 65 8.37 -2.91 -7.99
C VAL A 65 7.41 -3.15 -9.15
N ALA A 66 6.79 -4.32 -9.22
CA ALA A 66 5.77 -4.62 -10.23
C ALA A 66 4.56 -3.67 -10.13
N CYS A 67 4.09 -3.37 -8.92
CA CYS A 67 3.02 -2.40 -8.68
C CYS A 67 3.40 -0.97 -9.11
N VAL A 68 4.63 -0.53 -8.82
CA VAL A 68 5.14 0.79 -9.25
C VAL A 68 5.25 0.87 -10.77
N LEU A 69 5.79 -0.17 -11.42
CA LEU A 69 5.86 -0.25 -12.88
C LEU A 69 4.48 -0.28 -13.53
N LEU A 70 3.52 -0.98 -12.91
CA LEU A 70 2.13 -0.99 -13.34
C LEU A 70 1.54 0.42 -13.31
N ILE A 71 1.62 1.14 -12.18
CA ILE A 71 1.12 2.53 -12.10
C ILE A 71 1.81 3.41 -13.14
N GLY A 72 3.14 3.34 -13.23
CA GLY A 72 3.91 4.13 -14.19
C GLY A 72 3.44 3.88 -15.63
N GLY A 73 3.29 2.61 -16.01
CA GLY A 73 2.79 2.21 -17.32
C GLY A 73 1.36 2.68 -17.59
N LEU A 74 0.46 2.55 -16.62
CA LEU A 74 -0.94 3.00 -16.76
C LEU A 74 -1.04 4.52 -16.94
N ARG A 75 -0.19 5.28 -16.24
CA ARG A 75 -0.10 6.74 -16.42
C ARG A 75 0.39 7.13 -17.82
N LEU A 76 1.30 6.37 -18.42
CA LEU A 76 1.80 6.64 -19.78
C LEU A 76 0.71 6.48 -20.86
N VAL A 77 -0.33 5.69 -20.58
CA VAL A 77 -1.46 5.46 -21.49
C VAL A 77 -2.75 6.12 -20.98
N GLU A 78 -2.64 7.01 -19.99
CA GLU A 78 -3.76 7.75 -19.38
C GLU A 78 -4.92 6.85 -18.91
N LEU A 79 -4.62 5.61 -18.53
CA LEU A 79 -5.62 4.66 -18.04
C LEU A 79 -5.69 4.75 -16.51
N PRO A 80 -6.89 4.93 -15.92
CA PRO A 80 -7.02 5.01 -14.47
C PRO A 80 -6.64 3.67 -13.84
N ALA A 81 -5.86 3.71 -12.75
CA ALA A 81 -5.37 2.49 -12.12
C ALA A 81 -6.53 1.64 -11.58
N THR A 82 -7.62 2.28 -11.14
CA THR A 82 -8.85 1.60 -10.70
C THR A 82 -9.38 0.61 -11.74
N ALA A 83 -9.33 0.95 -13.03
CA ALA A 83 -9.84 0.10 -14.11
C ALA A 83 -9.09 -1.24 -14.25
N VAL A 84 -7.86 -1.33 -13.73
CA VAL A 84 -7.02 -2.52 -13.81
C VAL A 84 -6.88 -3.19 -12.44
N VAL A 85 -6.61 -2.41 -11.41
CA VAL A 85 -6.34 -2.91 -10.05
C VAL A 85 -7.59 -3.49 -9.41
N VAL A 86 -8.77 -2.89 -9.61
CA VAL A 86 -10.02 -3.40 -9.03
C VAL A 86 -10.37 -4.78 -9.60
N PRO A 87 -10.39 -5.01 -10.93
CA PRO A 87 -10.59 -6.36 -11.47
C PRO A 87 -9.57 -7.39 -10.96
N ILE A 88 -8.29 -7.02 -10.85
CA ILE A 88 -7.25 -7.90 -10.31
C ILE A 88 -7.55 -8.25 -8.85
N ALA A 89 -7.89 -7.27 -8.01
CA ALA A 89 -8.22 -7.47 -6.62
C ALA A 89 -9.46 -8.36 -6.46
N LEU A 90 -10.52 -8.12 -7.24
CA LEU A 90 -11.72 -8.94 -7.25
C LEU A 90 -11.40 -10.38 -7.68
N GLY A 91 -10.62 -10.57 -8.74
CA GLY A 91 -10.16 -11.88 -9.18
C GLY A 91 -9.36 -12.61 -8.10
N ALA A 92 -8.46 -11.91 -7.40
CA ALA A 92 -7.69 -12.47 -6.29
C ALA A 92 -8.58 -12.85 -5.10
N LEU A 93 -9.60 -12.06 -4.78
CA LEU A 93 -10.58 -12.34 -3.73
C LEU A 93 -11.46 -13.55 -4.08
N VAL A 94 -12.02 -13.59 -5.28
CA VAL A 94 -12.83 -14.72 -5.79
C VAL A 94 -12.01 -16.00 -5.80
N TRP A 95 -10.78 -15.95 -6.33
CA TRP A 95 -9.88 -17.08 -6.31
C TRP A 95 -9.58 -17.56 -4.88
N SER A 96 -9.37 -16.62 -3.95
CA SER A 96 -9.11 -16.96 -2.54
C SER A 96 -10.33 -17.60 -1.86
N ALA A 97 -11.54 -17.20 -2.23
CA ALA A 97 -12.77 -17.80 -1.74
C ALA A 97 -13.00 -19.22 -2.30
N ILE A 98 -12.76 -19.42 -3.60
CA ILE A 98 -12.92 -20.73 -4.27
C ILE A 98 -11.84 -21.73 -3.82
N ALA A 99 -10.60 -21.29 -3.64
CA ALA A 99 -9.47 -22.14 -3.25
C ALA A 99 -9.49 -22.58 -1.77
N GLY A 100 -10.63 -22.47 -1.10
CA GLY A 100 -10.87 -22.47 0.36
C GLY A 100 -10.48 -23.71 1.20
N HIS A 101 -9.56 -24.58 0.77
CA HIS A 101 -9.17 -25.77 1.56
C HIS A 101 -7.67 -26.10 1.67
N ALA A 102 -6.74 -25.36 1.04
CA ALA A 102 -5.34 -25.84 0.98
C ALA A 102 -4.26 -24.94 1.62
N LEU A 103 -4.54 -23.71 2.07
CA LEU A 103 -3.50 -22.80 2.59
C LEU A 103 -4.02 -21.99 3.80
N ARG A 104 -3.41 -22.23 4.99
CA ARG A 104 -3.66 -21.61 6.32
C ARG A 104 -4.83 -20.60 6.39
N PRO A 105 -6.06 -21.07 6.71
CA PRO A 105 -7.31 -20.30 6.59
C PRO A 105 -7.36 -18.93 7.30
N GLY A 106 -6.57 -18.73 8.37
CA GLY A 106 -6.59 -17.48 9.14
C GLY A 106 -5.90 -16.31 8.44
N MET A 107 -4.73 -16.53 7.84
CA MET A 107 -3.88 -15.42 7.39
C MET A 107 -4.35 -14.81 6.07
N ILE A 108 -4.72 -15.66 5.10
CA ILE A 108 -5.25 -15.19 3.81
C ILE A 108 -6.59 -14.46 4.01
N ARG A 109 -7.45 -14.95 4.92
CA ARG A 109 -8.71 -14.29 5.26
C ARG A 109 -8.49 -12.89 5.84
N ILE A 110 -7.50 -12.71 6.71
CA ILE A 110 -7.15 -11.39 7.24
C ILE A 110 -6.70 -10.46 6.12
N GLN A 111 -5.87 -10.93 5.17
CA GLN A 111 -5.45 -10.09 4.04
C GLN A 111 -6.59 -9.78 3.07
N ALA A 112 -7.53 -10.71 2.86
CA ALA A 112 -8.73 -10.47 2.07
C ALA A 112 -9.64 -9.41 2.72
N LEU A 113 -9.82 -9.46 4.05
CA LEU A 113 -10.54 -8.42 4.78
C LEU A 113 -9.81 -7.08 4.72
N GLY A 114 -8.48 -7.07 4.79
CA GLY A 114 -7.65 -5.88 4.55
C GLY A 114 -7.89 -5.29 3.16
N MET A 115 -7.85 -6.12 2.10
CA MET A 115 -8.15 -5.70 0.73
C MET A 115 -9.53 -5.07 0.59
N LEU A 116 -10.56 -5.64 1.23
CA LEU A 116 -11.90 -5.08 1.22
C LEU A 116 -11.97 -3.75 1.97
N ALA A 117 -11.39 -3.68 3.18
CA ALA A 117 -11.47 -2.48 4.01
C ALA A 117 -10.69 -1.30 3.42
N PHE A 118 -9.43 -1.50 3.06
CA PHE A 118 -8.58 -0.46 2.46
C PHE A 118 -9.04 -0.13 1.04
N GLY A 119 -9.49 -1.13 0.27
CA GLY A 119 -10.08 -0.90 -1.05
C GLY A 119 -11.35 -0.08 -0.97
N ALA A 120 -12.22 -0.30 0.02
CA ALA A 120 -13.40 0.52 0.23
C ALA A 120 -13.03 1.97 0.58
N LEU A 121 -12.06 2.20 1.47
CA LEU A 121 -11.60 3.56 1.80
C LEU A 121 -11.04 4.29 0.57
N ALA A 122 -10.23 3.59 -0.23
CA ALA A 122 -9.72 4.15 -1.48
C ALA A 122 -10.84 4.49 -2.46
N LEU A 123 -11.73 3.54 -2.77
CA LEU A 123 -12.80 3.75 -3.75
C LEU A 123 -13.82 4.79 -3.29
N LEU A 124 -14.18 4.81 -2.01
CA LEU A 124 -15.05 5.85 -1.46
C LEU A 124 -14.37 7.22 -1.52
N GLY A 125 -13.08 7.29 -1.17
CA GLY A 125 -12.31 8.53 -1.28
C GLY A 125 -12.24 9.09 -2.70
N LEU A 126 -12.18 8.21 -3.70
CA LEU A 126 -12.21 8.57 -5.13
C LEU A 126 -13.62 8.90 -5.66
N ALA A 127 -14.67 8.44 -4.98
CA ALA A 127 -16.06 8.58 -5.43
C ALA A 127 -16.79 9.81 -4.84
N VAL A 128 -16.22 10.44 -3.81
CA VAL A 128 -16.79 11.62 -3.15
C VAL A 128 -16.03 12.88 -3.56
N ASP A 129 -16.53 14.03 -3.12
CA ASP A 129 -15.85 15.32 -3.29
C ASP A 129 -14.40 15.29 -2.76
N PRO A 130 -13.41 15.87 -3.47
CA PRO A 130 -11.99 15.83 -3.07
C PRO A 130 -11.69 16.34 -1.66
N ASP A 131 -12.48 17.28 -1.13
CA ASP A 131 -12.26 17.79 0.23
C ASP A 131 -12.53 16.72 1.27
N VAL A 132 -13.60 15.95 1.09
CA VAL A 132 -13.97 14.81 1.94
C VAL A 132 -13.11 13.58 1.60
N GLY A 133 -12.87 13.34 0.32
CA GLY A 133 -12.12 12.22 -0.20
C GLY A 133 -10.69 12.18 0.32
N CYS A 134 -10.06 13.36 0.47
CA CYS A 134 -8.76 13.51 1.10
C CYS A 134 -8.69 12.84 2.48
N TYR A 135 -9.68 13.05 3.35
CA TYR A 135 -9.67 12.46 4.69
C TYR A 135 -9.91 10.95 4.65
N LEU A 136 -10.72 10.44 3.71
CA LEU A 136 -10.94 9.00 3.53
C LEU A 136 -9.68 8.29 3.04
N VAL A 137 -9.00 8.87 2.04
CA VAL A 137 -7.75 8.34 1.52
C VAL A 137 -6.67 8.42 2.59
N ALA A 138 -6.52 9.55 3.28
CA ALA A 138 -5.57 9.71 4.38
C ALA A 138 -5.81 8.71 5.51
N ALA A 139 -7.07 8.47 5.89
CA ALA A 139 -7.41 7.44 6.87
C ALA A 139 -7.00 6.04 6.38
N GLY A 140 -7.25 5.73 5.10
CA GLY A 140 -6.80 4.50 4.47
C GLY A 140 -5.30 4.28 4.57
N TRP A 141 -4.50 5.28 4.19
CA TRP A 141 -3.05 5.25 4.34
C TRP A 141 -2.62 5.11 5.80
N PHE A 142 -3.18 5.91 6.71
CA PHE A 142 -2.81 5.84 8.13
C PHE A 142 -3.09 4.46 8.75
N PHE A 143 -4.28 3.90 8.52
CA PHE A 143 -4.64 2.59 9.04
C PHE A 143 -3.87 1.46 8.35
N HIS A 144 -3.49 1.62 7.08
CA HIS A 144 -2.57 0.69 6.42
C HIS A 144 -1.17 0.77 7.04
N GLY A 145 -0.68 1.96 7.38
CA GLY A 145 0.58 2.11 8.11
C GLY A 145 0.56 1.41 9.48
N ILE A 146 -0.56 1.48 10.20
CA ILE A 146 -0.77 0.69 11.43
C ILE A 146 -0.74 -0.82 11.13
N TRP A 147 -1.40 -1.25 10.05
CA TRP A 147 -1.40 -2.65 9.59
C TRP A 147 0.02 -3.15 9.32
N ASP A 148 0.85 -2.35 8.68
CA ASP A 148 2.27 -2.63 8.45
C ASP A 148 3.05 -2.76 9.75
N PHE A 149 2.87 -1.85 10.71
CA PHE A 149 3.55 -1.96 12.01
C PHE A 149 3.13 -3.20 12.80
N VAL A 150 1.86 -3.60 12.70
CA VAL A 150 1.38 -4.88 13.24
C VAL A 150 2.12 -6.04 12.58
N HIS A 151 2.24 -6.07 11.25
CA HIS A 151 2.93 -7.14 10.53
C HIS A 151 4.45 -7.13 10.74
N LEU A 152 5.05 -5.96 10.94
CA LEU A 152 6.46 -5.78 11.33
C LEU A 152 6.73 -6.37 12.71
N LYS A 153 5.82 -6.11 13.67
CA LYS A 153 5.91 -6.66 15.03
C LYS A 153 5.70 -8.16 15.05
N LEU A 154 4.74 -8.66 14.27
CA LEU A 154 4.42 -10.10 14.19
C LEU A 154 5.41 -10.91 13.33
N ASP A 155 6.23 -10.26 12.52
CA ASP A 155 7.15 -10.89 11.55
C ASP A 155 6.44 -11.83 10.57
N LYS A 156 5.28 -11.41 10.04
CA LYS A 156 4.41 -12.25 9.23
C LYS A 156 4.02 -11.59 7.91
N VAL A 157 3.67 -12.45 6.94
CA VAL A 157 3.20 -12.13 5.59
C VAL A 157 4.29 -11.54 4.70
N VAL A 158 4.72 -10.31 4.96
CA VAL A 158 5.71 -9.58 4.16
C VAL A 158 7.09 -9.60 4.80
N SER A 159 8.13 -9.22 4.05
CA SER A 159 9.46 -9.02 4.62
C SER A 159 9.48 -7.87 5.63
N ARG A 160 10.34 -7.95 6.66
CA ARG A 160 10.49 -6.90 7.68
C ARG A 160 10.84 -5.55 7.09
N SER A 161 11.77 -5.51 6.14
CA SER A 161 12.19 -4.27 5.50
C SER A 161 11.04 -3.63 4.71
N TYR A 162 10.23 -4.43 4.03
CA TYR A 162 9.05 -3.92 3.34
C TYR A 162 8.03 -3.33 4.34
N ALA A 163 7.66 -4.04 5.40
CA ALA A 163 6.72 -3.53 6.40
C ALA A 163 7.24 -2.29 7.14
N GLU A 164 8.55 -2.20 7.43
CA GLU A 164 9.14 -0.98 8.00
C GLU A 164 9.07 0.20 7.04
N TRP A 165 9.36 -0.02 5.75
CA TRP A 165 9.26 1.01 4.71
C TRP A 165 7.82 1.46 4.49
N CYS A 166 6.91 0.52 4.23
CA CYS A 166 5.49 0.78 3.94
C CYS A 166 4.82 1.46 5.13
N GLY A 167 5.02 0.95 6.35
CA GLY A 167 4.43 1.55 7.54
C GLY A 167 4.85 2.99 7.80
N MET A 168 6.13 3.31 7.58
CA MET A 168 6.62 4.69 7.70
C MET A 168 6.10 5.57 6.55
N PHE A 169 6.20 5.09 5.31
CA PHE A 169 5.78 5.81 4.12
C PHE A 169 4.29 6.17 4.21
N ASP A 170 3.45 5.22 4.61
CA ASP A 170 2.01 5.38 4.66
C ASP A 170 1.56 6.41 5.70
N VAL A 171 2.17 6.40 6.88
CA VAL A 171 1.89 7.42 7.90
C VAL A 171 2.30 8.81 7.42
N LEU A 172 3.45 8.93 6.75
CA LEU A 172 3.89 10.21 6.22
C LEU A 172 3.00 10.70 5.07
N ILE A 173 2.51 9.81 4.20
CA ILE A 173 1.54 10.15 3.14
C ILE A 173 0.20 10.59 3.74
N ALA A 174 -0.28 9.92 4.79
CA ALA A 174 -1.50 10.34 5.48
C ALA A 174 -1.34 11.74 6.08
N VAL A 175 -0.19 12.04 6.71
CA VAL A 175 0.12 13.39 7.22
C VAL A 175 0.20 14.40 6.07
N GLN A 176 0.86 14.05 4.95
CA GLN A 176 0.94 14.89 3.76
C GLN A 176 -0.47 15.26 3.28
N LEU A 177 -1.37 14.28 3.12
CA LEU A 177 -2.73 14.53 2.64
C LEU A 177 -3.50 15.48 3.56
N VAL A 178 -3.41 15.31 4.88
CA VAL A 178 -4.18 16.14 5.82
C VAL A 178 -3.60 17.55 5.95
N VAL A 179 -2.28 17.70 5.88
CA VAL A 179 -1.60 18.97 6.21
C VAL A 179 -1.23 19.78 4.97
N LEU A 180 -0.97 19.12 3.83
CA LEU A 180 -0.34 19.73 2.65
C LEU A 180 -1.17 19.60 1.36
N ALA A 181 -2.26 18.83 1.35
CA ALA A 181 -3.18 18.75 0.22
C ALA A 181 -4.28 19.82 0.30
#